data_AF-A0A7J6VNB3-F1
#
_entry.id   AF-A0A7J6VNB3-F1
#
_cell.length_a   1.000
_cell.length_b   1.000
_cell.length_c   1.000
_cell.angle_alpha   90.00
_cell.angle_beta   90.00
_cell.angle_gamma   90.00
#
_symmetry.space_group_name_H-M   'P 1'
#
loop_
_entity.id
_entity.type
_entity.pdbx_description
1 polymer ?
#
loop_
_entity_poly.entity_id
_entity_poly.type
_entity_poly.pdbx_seq_one_letter_code
_entity_poly.pdbx_strand_id
1 'polypeptide(L)'
;CLQALKKISQEHPTACLRAGALMAVLSYLDFFSTGVQRVALSTAANMCKKLPSDAADFVMEAVPLLTNLLQYPDSKVLEHASVCLTRIAEAFASSPEKLDELCNHGLVGQAASLISISNSGGGQASLSTPTYTGLIRLLSTCASGSPLGAKTLLHLGVSGTLKEILSGSGLIASISVSPALTRPPEQ
;
A
#
# COMPACT_ATOMS: atom_id res chain seq x y z
N CYS A 1 -9.76 -18.88 13.43
CA CYS A 1 -10.11 -17.50 13.85
C CYS A 1 -9.95 -16.47 12.73
N LEU A 2 -8.77 -16.32 12.10
CA LEU A 2 -8.55 -15.29 11.06
C LEU A 2 -9.48 -15.38 9.84
N GLN A 3 -9.90 -16.58 9.42
CA GLN A 3 -10.87 -16.73 8.32
C GLN A 3 -12.25 -16.18 8.68
N ALA A 4 -12.69 -16.33 9.93
CA ALA A 4 -13.95 -15.75 10.41
C ALA A 4 -13.83 -14.23 10.49
N LEU A 5 -12.71 -13.71 11.03
CA LEU A 5 -12.43 -12.27 11.06
C LEU A 5 -12.40 -11.68 9.64
N LYS A 6 -11.81 -12.38 8.67
CA LYS A 6 -11.82 -11.98 7.25
C LYS A 6 -13.25 -11.78 6.76
N LYS A 7 -14.14 -12.75 7.00
CA LYS A 7 -15.55 -12.67 6.59
C LYS A 7 -16.27 -11.50 7.27
N ILE A 8 -16.06 -11.31 8.57
CA ILE A 8 -16.66 -10.20 9.32
C ILE A 8 -16.11 -8.85 8.84
N SER A 9 -14.82 -8.74 8.54
CA SER A 9 -14.20 -7.50 8.05
C SER A 9 -14.74 -7.04 6.69
N GLN A 10 -15.29 -7.96 5.88
CA GLN A 10 -15.92 -7.65 4.60
C GLN A 10 -17.31 -7.02 4.80
N GLU A 11 -18.07 -7.50 5.77
CA GLU A 11 -19.42 -7.04 6.08
C GLU A 11 -19.42 -5.80 7.00
N HIS A 12 -18.55 -5.80 8.01
CA HIS A 12 -18.50 -4.80 9.10
C HIS A 12 -17.05 -4.34 9.41
N PRO A 13 -16.38 -3.65 8.48
CA PRO A 13 -14.98 -3.21 8.66
C PRO A 13 -14.80 -2.27 9.86
N THR A 14 -15.73 -1.33 10.07
CA THR A 14 -15.69 -0.37 11.20
C THR A 14 -15.78 -1.05 12.57
N ALA A 15 -16.65 -2.05 12.71
CA ALA A 15 -16.80 -2.79 13.97
C ALA A 15 -15.51 -3.53 14.33
N CYS A 16 -14.81 -4.09 13.33
CA CYS A 16 -13.53 -4.74 13.53
C CYS A 16 -12.45 -3.75 13.99
N LEU A 17 -12.40 -2.56 13.38
CA LEU A 17 -11.44 -1.51 13.77
C LEU A 17 -11.65 -1.08 15.22
N ARG A 18 -12.90 -0.78 15.60
CA ARG A 18 -13.23 -0.38 16.98
C ARG A 18 -12.95 -1.49 18.00
N ALA A 19 -13.02 -2.75 17.60
CA ALA A 19 -12.66 -3.89 18.44
C ALA A 19 -11.14 -4.09 18.58
N GLY A 20 -10.31 -3.21 18.01
CA GLY A 20 -8.85 -3.33 18.05
C GLY A 20 -8.30 -4.45 17.15
N ALA A 21 -9.10 -4.97 16.23
CA ALA A 21 -8.70 -6.13 15.42
C ALA A 21 -7.50 -5.83 14.50
N LEU A 22 -7.38 -4.59 14.00
CA LEU A 22 -6.27 -4.17 13.16
C LEU A 22 -4.95 -4.23 13.94
N MET A 23 -4.89 -3.59 15.11
CA MET A 23 -3.70 -3.61 15.97
C MET A 23 -3.34 -5.03 16.40
N ALA A 24 -4.33 -5.84 16.83
CA ALA A 24 -4.09 -7.23 17.20
C ALA A 24 -3.49 -8.04 16.03
N VAL A 25 -4.02 -7.89 14.82
CA VAL A 25 -3.49 -8.58 13.63
C VAL A 25 -2.05 -8.20 13.34
N LEU A 26 -1.70 -6.92 13.45
CA LEU A 26 -0.35 -6.43 13.15
C LEU A 26 0.66 -6.80 14.24
N SER A 27 0.30 -6.68 15.52
CA SER A 27 1.19 -6.98 16.64
C SER A 27 1.57 -8.46 16.74
N TYR A 28 0.70 -9.36 16.29
CA TYR A 28 0.98 -10.81 16.30
C TYR A 28 1.47 -11.34 14.95
N LEU A 29 1.68 -10.47 13.96
CA LEU A 29 1.95 -10.89 12.60
C LEU A 29 3.20 -11.76 12.46
N ASP A 30 4.28 -11.44 13.17
CA ASP A 30 5.55 -12.17 13.10
C ASP A 30 5.49 -13.58 13.68
N PHE A 31 4.51 -13.83 14.54
CA PHE A 31 4.28 -15.15 15.12
C PHE A 31 3.47 -16.07 14.19
N PHE A 32 2.87 -15.53 13.13
CA PHE A 32 2.11 -16.30 12.17
C PHE A 32 2.99 -16.88 11.07
N SER A 33 2.61 -18.05 10.56
CA SER A 33 3.23 -18.60 9.35
C SER A 33 2.93 -17.71 8.14
N THR A 34 3.81 -17.72 7.13
CA THR A 34 3.69 -16.86 5.94
C THR A 34 2.32 -16.92 5.26
N GLY A 35 1.71 -18.11 5.16
CA GLY A 35 0.36 -18.26 4.62
C GLY A 35 -0.71 -17.53 5.44
N VAL A 36 -0.57 -17.55 6.77
CA VAL A 36 -1.47 -16.87 7.70
C VAL A 36 -1.23 -15.36 7.69
N GLN A 37 0.02 -14.91 7.61
CA GLN A 37 0.37 -13.48 7.47
C GLN A 37 -0.32 -12.84 6.27
N ARG A 38 -0.27 -13.50 5.09
CA ARG A 38 -0.94 -13.00 3.88
C ARG A 38 -2.45 -12.86 4.07
N VAL A 39 -3.10 -13.81 4.74
CA VAL A 39 -4.53 -13.73 5.05
C VAL A 39 -4.82 -12.62 6.06
N ALA A 40 -3.94 -12.45 7.05
CA ALA A 40 -4.06 -11.45 8.09
C ALA A 40 -3.94 -10.02 7.51
N LEU A 41 -2.95 -9.73 6.65
CA LEU A 41 -2.86 -8.42 5.99
C LEU A 41 -3.95 -8.20 4.95
N SER A 42 -4.38 -9.23 4.22
CA SER A 42 -5.56 -9.09 3.35
C SER A 42 -6.80 -8.67 4.15
N THR A 43 -6.93 -9.18 5.37
CA THR A 43 -7.99 -8.81 6.31
C THR A 43 -7.83 -7.38 6.82
N ALA A 44 -6.61 -6.98 7.21
CA ALA A 44 -6.30 -5.60 7.59
C ALA A 44 -6.60 -4.59 6.46
N ALA A 45 -6.25 -4.92 5.21
CA ALA A 45 -6.52 -4.08 4.04
C ALA A 45 -8.02 -3.88 3.81
N ASN A 46 -8.82 -4.92 4.05
CA ASN A 46 -10.28 -4.82 3.96
C ASN A 46 -10.86 -3.90 5.04
N MET A 47 -10.35 -3.96 6.27
CA MET A 47 -10.75 -3.04 7.35
C MET A 47 -10.47 -1.57 6.96
N CYS A 48 -9.36 -1.32 6.27
CA CYS A 48 -8.97 0.03 5.82
C CYS A 48 -9.76 0.54 4.60
N LYS A 49 -10.69 -0.23 4.01
CA LYS A 49 -11.40 0.16 2.77
C LYS A 49 -12.43 1.27 2.97
N LYS A 50 -13.06 1.32 4.15
CA LYS A 50 -14.10 2.31 4.50
C LYS A 50 -13.83 2.80 5.91
N LEU A 51 -12.87 3.72 6.03
CA LEU A 51 -12.50 4.31 7.30
C LEU A 51 -13.46 5.45 7.63
N PRO A 52 -14.27 5.33 8.69
CA PRO A 52 -15.01 6.47 9.20
C PRO A 52 -14.07 7.38 9.99
N SER A 53 -14.40 8.67 10.06
CA SER A 53 -13.58 9.68 10.73
C SER A 53 -13.37 9.40 12.22
N ASP A 54 -14.33 8.73 12.86
CA ASP A 54 -14.34 8.35 14.27
C ASP A 54 -13.52 7.08 14.59
N ALA A 55 -13.01 6.38 13.57
CA ALA A 55 -12.10 5.26 13.74
C ALA A 55 -10.67 5.59 13.29
N ALA A 56 -10.39 6.87 13.00
CA ALA A 56 -9.10 7.32 12.51
C ALA A 56 -7.97 7.06 13.51
N ASP A 57 -8.22 7.26 14.80
CA ASP A 57 -7.21 7.13 15.86
C ASP A 57 -6.68 5.69 15.95
N PHE A 58 -7.57 4.68 15.88
CA PHE A 58 -7.20 3.26 15.85
C PHE A 58 -6.29 2.90 14.66
N VAL A 59 -6.48 3.59 13.54
CA VAL A 59 -5.70 3.36 12.32
C VAL A 59 -4.35 4.05 12.41
N MET A 60 -4.29 5.25 13.00
CA MET A 60 -3.04 5.98 13.20
C MET A 60 -2.07 5.20 14.09
N GLU A 61 -2.56 4.55 15.14
CA GLU A 61 -1.72 3.64 15.96
C GLU A 61 -1.11 2.47 15.16
N ALA A 62 -1.78 2.04 14.09
CA ALA A 62 -1.34 0.94 13.24
C ALA A 62 -0.35 1.37 12.14
N VAL A 63 -0.26 2.67 11.83
CA VAL A 63 0.57 3.19 10.73
C VAL A 63 2.06 2.87 10.88
N PRO A 64 2.69 3.01 12.06
CA PRO A 64 4.09 2.65 12.24
C PRO A 64 4.37 1.17 11.91
N LEU A 65 3.48 0.28 12.36
CA LEU A 65 3.59 -1.16 12.08
C LEU A 65 3.44 -1.43 10.59
N LEU A 66 2.41 -0.87 9.94
CA LEU A 66 2.22 -1.01 8.50
C LEU A 66 3.40 -0.46 7.68
N THR A 67 3.99 0.65 8.12
CA THR A 67 5.16 1.27 7.48
C THR A 67 6.38 0.36 7.59
N ASN A 68 6.57 -0.33 8.72
CA ASN A 68 7.63 -1.32 8.87
C ASN A 68 7.44 -2.53 7.94
N LEU A 69 6.19 -2.92 7.66
CA LEU A 69 5.89 -4.02 6.73
C LEU A 69 6.29 -3.72 5.27
N LEU A 70 6.51 -2.46 4.92
CA LEU A 70 7.04 -2.11 3.60
C LEU A 70 8.47 -2.61 3.36
N GLN A 71 9.18 -2.99 4.42
CA GLN A 71 10.54 -3.56 4.33
C GLN A 71 10.55 -5.10 4.43
N TYR A 72 9.37 -5.74 4.47
CA TYR A 72 9.31 -7.19 4.63
C TYR A 72 9.81 -7.92 3.38
N PRO A 73 10.50 -9.06 3.54
CA PRO A 73 10.99 -9.86 2.42
C PRO A 73 9.86 -10.54 1.63
N ASP A 74 8.70 -10.77 2.25
CA ASP A 74 7.55 -11.37 1.57
C ASP A 74 6.79 -10.32 0.75
N SER A 75 6.87 -10.43 -0.58
CA SER A 75 6.25 -9.49 -1.51
C SER A 75 4.74 -9.38 -1.35
N LYS A 76 4.05 -10.46 -0.97
CA LYS A 76 2.60 -10.41 -0.77
C LYS A 76 2.25 -9.68 0.51
N VAL A 77 3.00 -9.85 1.59
CA VAL A 77 2.81 -9.07 2.82
C VAL A 77 3.00 -7.58 2.54
N LEU A 78 4.09 -7.23 1.85
CA LEU A 78 4.39 -5.86 1.43
C LEU A 78 3.27 -5.28 0.56
N GLU A 79 2.81 -6.03 -0.46
CA GLU A 79 1.71 -5.58 -1.34
C GLU A 79 0.45 -5.25 -0.54
N HIS A 80 0.04 -6.10 0.40
CA HIS A 80 -1.16 -5.82 1.19
C HIS A 80 -0.95 -4.63 2.15
N ALA A 81 0.22 -4.50 2.76
CA ALA A 81 0.56 -3.35 3.60
C ALA A 81 0.52 -2.03 2.80
N SER A 82 1.06 -2.02 1.58
CA SER A 82 1.01 -0.86 0.69
C SER A 82 -0.43 -0.43 0.36
N VAL A 83 -1.33 -1.40 0.15
CA VAL A 83 -2.75 -1.14 -0.10
C VAL A 83 -3.45 -0.59 1.14
N CYS A 84 -3.13 -1.09 2.34
CA CYS A 84 -3.62 -0.51 3.60
C CYS A 84 -3.23 0.97 3.67
N LEU A 85 -1.93 1.27 3.58
CA LEU A 85 -1.39 2.62 3.73
C LEU A 85 -1.94 3.59 2.68
N THR A 86 -2.10 3.13 1.43
CA THR A 86 -2.68 3.97 0.36
C THR A 86 -4.11 4.35 0.69
N ARG A 87 -4.93 3.41 1.17
CA ARG A 87 -6.32 3.68 1.56
C ARG A 87 -6.41 4.59 2.78
N ILE A 88 -5.50 4.45 3.73
CA ILE A 88 -5.43 5.31 4.92
C ILE A 88 -5.09 6.75 4.50
N ALA A 89 -4.08 6.94 3.66
CA ALA A 89 -3.72 8.25 3.12
C ALA A 89 -4.88 8.89 2.34
N GLU A 90 -5.57 8.12 1.50
CA GLU A 90 -6.76 8.59 0.77
C GLU A 90 -7.91 8.99 1.71
N ALA A 91 -8.15 8.22 2.79
CA ALA A 91 -9.17 8.54 3.78
C ALA A 91 -8.87 9.83 4.56
N PHE A 92 -7.58 10.16 4.72
CA PHE A 92 -7.13 11.38 5.39
C PHE A 92 -6.80 12.52 4.43
N ALA A 93 -7.06 12.38 3.13
CA ALA A 93 -6.77 13.40 2.12
C ALA A 93 -7.37 14.78 2.44
N SER A 94 -8.51 14.82 3.14
CA SER A 94 -9.19 16.06 3.58
C SER A 94 -8.75 16.56 4.95
N SER A 95 -7.77 15.93 5.59
CA SER A 95 -7.31 16.22 6.95
C SER A 95 -5.78 16.39 6.98
N PRO A 96 -5.26 17.61 6.75
CA PRO A 96 -3.82 17.85 6.62
C PRO A 96 -3.04 17.45 7.89
N GLU A 97 -3.60 17.66 9.08
CA GLU A 97 -2.97 17.26 10.35
C GLU A 97 -2.71 15.75 10.43
N LYS A 98 -3.67 14.93 9.98
CA LYS A 98 -3.53 13.46 9.95
C LYS A 98 -2.53 13.01 8.88
N LEU A 99 -2.48 13.71 7.73
CA LEU A 99 -1.48 13.45 6.70
C LEU A 99 -0.07 13.81 7.18
N ASP A 100 0.10 14.91 7.91
CA ASP A 100 1.37 15.28 8.53
C ASP A 100 1.84 14.20 9.51
N GLU A 101 0.93 13.68 10.35
CA GLU A 101 1.23 12.58 11.26
C GLU A 101 1.61 11.29 10.52
N LEU A 102 0.90 10.93 9.44
CA LEU A 102 1.30 9.82 8.56
C LEU A 102 2.72 10.00 8.00
N CYS A 103 3.06 11.22 7.59
CA CYS A 103 4.40 11.53 7.08
C CYS A 103 5.47 11.46 8.16
N ASN A 104 5.17 11.88 9.40
CA ASN A 104 6.07 11.78 10.55
C ASN A 104 6.44 10.34 10.90
N HIS A 105 5.59 9.36 10.58
CA HIS A 105 5.90 7.95 10.75
C HIS A 105 6.87 7.38 9.70
N GLY A 106 7.43 8.22 8.81
CA GLY A 106 8.41 7.80 7.81
C GLY A 106 7.82 7.13 6.57
N LEU A 107 6.48 7.14 6.44
CA LEU A 107 5.75 6.51 5.33
C LEU A 107 6.26 6.98 3.96
N VAL A 108 6.45 8.29 3.80
CA VAL A 108 6.91 8.91 2.55
C VAL A 108 8.30 8.42 2.15
N GLY A 109 9.21 8.31 3.11
CA GLY A 109 10.57 7.82 2.87
C GLY A 109 10.58 6.38 2.40
N GLN A 110 9.82 5.52 3.07
CA GLN A 110 9.74 4.10 2.73
C GLN A 110 9.08 3.86 1.38
N ALA A 111 7.97 4.55 1.09
CA ALA A 111 7.30 4.44 -0.20
C ALA A 111 8.19 4.93 -1.36
N ALA A 112 8.89 6.06 -1.19
CA ALA A 112 9.80 6.58 -2.20
C ALA A 112 10.99 5.64 -2.46
N SER A 113 11.59 5.09 -1.39
CA SER A 113 12.67 4.10 -1.50
C SER A 113 12.23 2.85 -2.26
N LEU A 114 11.04 2.31 -1.95
CA LEU A 114 10.49 1.14 -2.66
C LEU A 114 10.30 1.39 -4.16
N ILE A 115 9.79 2.56 -4.54
CA ILE A 115 9.61 2.93 -5.94
C ILE A 115 10.97 3.01 -6.65
N SER A 116 11.96 3.65 -6.01
CA SER A 116 13.32 3.76 -6.56
C SER A 116 13.99 2.41 -6.74
N ILE A 117 13.92 1.52 -5.74
CA ILE A 117 14.48 0.16 -5.81
C ILE A 117 13.83 -0.62 -6.96
N SER A 118 12.50 -0.55 -7.06
CA SER A 118 11.74 -1.23 -8.13
C SER A 118 12.14 -0.75 -9.53
N ASN A 119 12.49 0.53 -9.67
CA ASN A 119 12.91 1.13 -10.94
C ASN A 119 14.34 0.74 -11.35
N SER A 120 15.23 0.57 -10.36
CA SER A 120 16.65 0.29 -10.57
C SER A 120 16.97 -1.18 -10.95
N GLY A 121 15.96 -2.05 -11.06
CA GLY A 121 16.16 -3.47 -11.38
C GLY A 121 16.87 -4.27 -10.27
N GLY A 122 17.00 -3.70 -9.08
CA GLY A 122 17.59 -4.36 -7.92
C GLY A 122 16.73 -5.53 -7.44
N GLY A 123 17.36 -6.65 -7.07
CA GLY A 123 16.75 -7.96 -6.78
C GLY A 123 15.75 -8.07 -5.61
N GLN A 124 15.14 -6.97 -5.16
CA GLN A 124 13.93 -7.01 -4.36
C GLN A 124 12.73 -7.35 -5.24
N ALA A 125 11.75 -8.06 -4.67
CA ALA A 125 10.63 -8.60 -5.40
C ALA A 125 9.91 -7.50 -6.22
N SER A 126 9.81 -7.71 -7.54
CA SER A 126 9.08 -6.82 -8.43
C SER A 126 7.69 -6.56 -7.88
N LEU A 127 7.40 -5.32 -7.52
CA LEU A 127 6.06 -4.91 -7.11
C LEU A 127 5.09 -5.14 -8.27
N SER A 128 3.88 -5.60 -7.96
CA SER A 128 2.83 -5.61 -8.97
C SER A 128 2.48 -4.17 -9.39
N THR A 129 2.11 -4.00 -10.66
CA THR A 129 1.65 -2.72 -11.23
C THR A 129 0.60 -1.99 -10.38
N PRO A 130 -0.46 -2.63 -9.83
CA PRO A 130 -1.42 -1.94 -8.97
C PRO A 130 -0.81 -1.45 -7.65
N THR A 131 0.13 -2.18 -7.06
CA THR A 131 0.83 -1.73 -5.85
C THR A 131 1.74 -0.55 -6.15
N TYR A 132 2.47 -0.60 -7.25
CA TYR A 132 3.33 0.50 -7.69
C TYR A 132 2.54 1.79 -7.93
N THR A 133 1.44 1.70 -8.68
CA THR A 133 0.55 2.86 -8.93
C THR A 133 -0.11 3.35 -7.63
N GLY A 134 -0.46 2.44 -6.71
CA GLY A 134 -0.94 2.77 -5.37
C GLY A 134 0.07 3.57 -4.56
N LEU A 135 1.34 3.18 -4.54
CA LEU A 135 2.40 3.92 -3.84
C LEU A 135 2.63 5.31 -4.44
N ILE A 136 2.59 5.46 -5.77
CA ILE A 136 2.68 6.79 -6.40
C ILE A 136 1.49 7.68 -5.98
N ARG A 137 0.28 7.12 -5.95
CA ARG A 137 -0.92 7.84 -5.48
C ARG A 137 -0.76 8.25 -4.03
N LEU A 138 -0.29 7.35 -3.17
CA LEU A 138 -0.01 7.63 -1.76
C LEU A 138 0.96 8.81 -1.63
N LEU A 139 2.08 8.79 -2.34
CA LEU A 139 3.06 9.89 -2.32
C LEU A 139 2.45 11.21 -2.80
N SER A 140 1.62 11.16 -3.85
CA SER A 140 0.91 12.33 -4.36
C SER A 140 -0.07 12.90 -3.32
N THR A 141 -0.85 12.04 -2.66
CA THR A 141 -1.77 12.44 -1.58
C THR A 141 -1.02 13.09 -0.43
N CYS A 142 0.06 12.47 0.06
CA CYS A 142 0.91 13.04 1.10
C CYS A 142 1.52 14.38 0.66
N ALA A 143 2.03 14.50 -0.57
CA ALA A 143 2.61 15.75 -1.07
C ALA A 143 1.57 16.88 -1.16
N SER A 144 0.35 16.54 -1.56
CA SER A 144 -0.72 17.53 -1.79
C SER A 144 -1.35 18.05 -0.49
N GLY A 145 -1.44 17.21 0.54
CA GLY A 145 -2.12 17.56 1.79
C GLY A 145 -1.19 17.76 3.00
N SER A 146 0.10 17.44 2.90
CA SER A 146 1.08 17.60 3.99
C SER A 146 2.32 18.39 3.50
N PRO A 147 2.57 19.60 4.05
CA PRO A 147 3.80 20.34 3.77
C PRO A 147 5.07 19.55 4.16
N LEU A 148 4.98 18.76 5.24
CA LEU A 148 6.06 17.88 5.67
C LEU A 148 6.34 16.77 4.65
N GLY A 149 5.28 16.13 4.13
CA GLY A 149 5.37 15.12 3.09
C GLY A 149 6.02 15.67 1.82
N ALA A 150 5.60 16.85 1.37
CA ALA A 150 6.20 17.54 0.22
C ALA A 150 7.70 17.84 0.45
N LYS A 151 8.05 18.41 1.61
CA LYS A 151 9.46 18.68 1.97
C LYS A 151 10.29 17.40 1.99
N THR A 152 9.76 16.32 2.56
CA THR A 152 10.44 15.03 2.65
C THR A 152 10.69 14.45 1.26
N LEU A 153 9.71 14.48 0.36
CA LEU A 153 9.88 14.05 -1.03
C LEU A 153 10.94 14.86 -1.79
N LEU A 154 10.97 16.18 -1.58
CA LEU A 154 11.99 17.03 -2.18
C LEU A 154 13.39 16.67 -1.68
N HIS A 155 13.54 16.44 -0.38
CA HIS A 155 14.81 16.00 0.22
C HIS A 155 15.27 14.63 -0.30
N LEU A 156 14.33 13.74 -0.59
CA LEU A 156 14.61 12.41 -1.15
C LEU A 156 14.90 12.43 -2.66
N GLY A 157 14.87 13.60 -3.31
CA GLY A 157 15.19 13.71 -4.72
C GLY A 157 14.14 13.09 -5.64
N VAL A 158 12.85 13.16 -5.27
CA VAL A 158 11.73 12.57 -6.04
C VAL A 158 11.73 12.96 -7.52
N SER A 159 12.29 14.12 -7.89
CA SER A 159 12.44 14.56 -9.27
C SER A 159 13.28 13.60 -10.12
N GLY A 160 14.33 13.00 -9.54
CA GLY A 160 15.15 11.99 -10.20
C GLY A 160 14.35 10.72 -10.46
N THR A 161 13.64 10.23 -9.44
CA THR A 161 12.78 9.06 -9.55
C THR A 161 11.67 9.27 -10.57
N LEU A 162 10.97 10.41 -10.54
CA LEU A 162 9.93 10.74 -11.52
C LEU A 162 10.50 10.84 -12.94
N LYS A 163 11.69 11.45 -13.09
CA LYS A 163 12.37 11.50 -14.39
C LYS A 163 12.66 10.09 -14.90
N GLU A 164 13.15 9.18 -14.06
CA GLU A 164 13.40 7.79 -14.45
C GLU A 164 12.11 7.07 -14.82
N ILE A 165 11.01 7.28 -14.10
CA ILE A 165 9.69 6.72 -14.42
C ILE A 165 9.21 7.20 -15.79
N LEU A 166 9.34 8.50 -16.06
CA LEU A 166 8.92 9.12 -17.32
C LEU A 166 9.87 8.77 -18.49
N SER A 167 11.15 8.59 -18.21
CA SER A 167 12.17 8.19 -19.21
C SER A 167 12.13 6.69 -19.50
N GLY A 168 11.72 5.88 -18.52
CA GLY A 168 11.54 4.44 -18.58
C GLY A 168 10.27 4.04 -19.31
N SER A 169 10.13 4.44 -20.57
CA SER A 169 9.10 3.92 -21.48
C SER A 169 9.38 2.47 -21.86
N GLY A 170 9.18 1.56 -20.91
CA GLY A 170 9.32 0.11 -21.11
C GLY A 170 8.44 -0.75 -20.19
N LEU A 171 8.00 -0.23 -19.03
CA LEU A 171 7.20 -1.01 -18.08
C LEU A 171 5.71 -1.16 -18.47
N ILE A 172 5.25 -0.46 -19.52
CA ILE A 172 3.89 -0.61 -20.08
C ILE A 172 3.84 -1.73 -21.15
N ALA A 173 4.98 -2.34 -21.51
CA ALA A 173 5.07 -3.36 -22.56
C ALA A 173 4.71 -4.79 -22.11
N SER A 174 3.88 -4.97 -21.08
CA SER A 174 3.28 -6.27 -20.75
C SER A 174 1.76 -6.32 -20.98
N ILE A 175 1.22 -5.45 -21.84
CA ILE A 175 -0.02 -5.77 -22.55
C ILE A 175 0.39 -6.62 -23.76
N SER A 176 0.67 -7.90 -23.50
CA SER A 176 0.65 -8.89 -24.58
C SER A 176 -0.81 -9.02 -25.01
N VAL A 177 -1.22 -8.20 -25.99
CA VAL A 177 -2.47 -8.44 -26.72
C VAL A 177 -2.33 -9.81 -27.35
N SER A 178 -3.06 -10.80 -26.85
CA SER A 178 -3.13 -12.11 -27.49
C SER A 178 -3.62 -11.91 -28.92
N PRO A 179 -2.92 -12.41 -29.96
CA PRO A 179 -3.47 -12.38 -31.31
C PRO A 179 -4.70 -13.27 -31.31
N ALA A 180 -5.86 -12.67 -31.58
CA ALA A 180 -7.10 -13.40 -31.79
C ALA A 180 -6.89 -14.40 -32.93
N LEU A 181 -7.10 -15.67 -32.63
CA LEU A 181 -7.01 -16.80 -33.54
C LEU A 181 -8.04 -16.61 -34.68
N THR A 182 -7.62 -16.10 -35.84
CA THR A 182 -8.43 -16.10 -37.05
C THR A 182 -8.57 -17.54 -37.54
N ARG A 183 -9.70 -18.17 -37.23
CA ARG A 183 -10.11 -19.46 -37.77
C ARG A 183 -10.54 -19.27 -39.24
N PRO A 184 -9.93 -19.94 -40.23
CA PRO A 184 -10.46 -19.91 -41.59
C PRO A 184 -11.74 -20.77 -41.70
N PRO A 185 -12.68 -20.42 -42.58
CA PRO A 185 -13.84 -21.26 -42.85
C PRO A 185 -13.41 -22.53 -43.59
N GLU A 186 -13.82 -23.69 -43.06
CA GLU A 186 -13.69 -24.98 -43.73
C GLU A 186 -14.53 -24.98 -45.02
N GLN A 187 -13.91 -25.44 -46.12
CA GLN A 187 -14.60 -25.94 -47.31
C GLN A 187 -14.85 -27.43 -47.14
#